data_AF-A0A835WCG3-F1
#
_entry.id   AF-A0A835WCG3-F1
#
_cell.length_a   1.000
_cell.length_b   1.000
_cell.length_c   1.000
_cell.angle_alpha   90.00
_cell.angle_beta   90.00
_cell.angle_gamma   90.00
#
_symmetry.space_group_name_H-M   'P 1'
#
loop_
_entity.id
_entity.type
_entity.pdbx_description
1 polymer ?
#
loop_
_entity_poly.entity_id
_entity_poly.type
_entity_poly.pdbx_seq_one_letter_code
_entity_poly.pdbx_strand_id
1 'polypeptide(L)'
;MAPNKRGGPPSEETLAKLKGKKGQSATASKPKQTPGTGAAAVAVVAAAAEPCDYASGGAISKEEVEARGAGTDDHGDTYTRNRFAWSEWRVFFTGLMFLTRLPVPPGIDHHPAFLVRSMMWFPLLGAIIGGWGAVFYNAAAALWPPAAGSLLPAAISTFSTVWLTGCFHEDGLADTFDGFGGGWGRSQILRIMKDSRVGTYALVGTALALQLKTSGLAAIAALPAAAGGGAAGVAAALVAAHAASRWTSMVLIYGCDYIQDDEDAKRGMYNWFAQSTRLLTAPRLALGTLQAVAIPLLALGPARACVVYATVAAVTAASGLYGNSVLGGVIGDYLGATIQVAEILIYCALSADWARVTGSWDAAAPLLLLAGVAALPVIYCRRIVDWGNC
;
A
#
# COMPACT_ATOMS: atom_id res chain seq x y z
N MET A 1 -16.00 -4.92 7.12
CA MET A 1 -16.16 -3.87 8.15
C MET A 1 -15.61 -2.57 7.61
N ALA A 2 -16.42 -1.51 7.58
CA ALA A 2 -16.24 -0.32 6.73
C ALA A 2 -15.09 0.62 7.16
N PRO A 3 -14.39 1.26 6.21
CA PRO A 3 -13.44 2.33 6.51
C PRO A 3 -14.14 3.60 7.01
N ASN A 4 -13.37 4.38 7.78
CA ASN A 4 -13.68 5.63 8.49
C ASN A 4 -14.81 6.51 7.89
N LYS A 5 -16.00 6.50 8.50
CA LYS A 5 -17.20 7.28 8.11
C LYS A 5 -17.16 8.74 8.60
N ARG A 6 -16.14 9.54 8.26
CA ARG A 6 -16.15 10.98 8.55
C ARG A 6 -15.93 11.82 7.30
N GLY A 7 -17.04 12.13 6.65
CA GLY A 7 -17.16 13.07 5.54
C GLY A 7 -18.58 13.00 4.98
N GLY A 8 -19.46 13.90 5.42
CA GLY A 8 -20.79 14.05 4.82
C GLY A 8 -20.71 14.74 3.46
N PRO A 9 -21.70 14.57 2.57
CA PRO A 9 -21.72 15.22 1.26
C PRO A 9 -21.72 16.76 1.37
N PRO A 10 -21.13 17.48 0.40
CA PRO A 10 -21.20 18.94 0.36
C PRO A 10 -22.65 19.41 0.23
N SER A 11 -22.99 20.53 0.87
CA SER A 11 -24.33 21.11 0.80
C SER A 11 -24.71 21.51 -0.63
N GLU A 12 -26.00 21.48 -0.96
CA GLU A 12 -26.54 21.84 -2.29
C GLU A 12 -26.08 23.23 -2.77
N GLU A 13 -25.80 24.15 -1.83
CA GLU A 13 -25.27 25.48 -2.12
C GLU A 13 -23.86 25.45 -2.74
N THR A 14 -23.02 24.47 -2.36
CA THR A 14 -21.67 24.29 -2.91
C THR A 14 -21.71 23.68 -4.31
N LEU A 15 -22.69 22.81 -4.59
CA LEU A 15 -22.93 22.23 -5.91
C LEU A 15 -23.46 23.27 -6.92
N ALA A 16 -24.26 24.24 -6.46
CA ALA A 16 -24.77 25.31 -7.30
C ALA A 16 -23.67 26.29 -7.77
N LYS A 17 -22.67 26.58 -6.91
CA LYS A 17 -21.56 27.49 -7.24
C LYS A 17 -20.58 26.93 -8.28
N LEU A 18 -20.51 25.60 -8.44
CA LEU A 18 -19.67 24.93 -9.44
C LEU A 18 -20.31 24.87 -10.83
N LYS A 19 -21.65 24.87 -10.93
CA LYS A 19 -22.37 24.78 -12.22
C LYS A 19 -22.57 26.13 -12.92
N GLY A 20 -22.28 27.26 -12.25
CA GLY A 20 -22.69 28.59 -12.71
C GLY A 20 -21.56 29.58 -12.97
N LYS A 21 -20.58 29.29 -13.84
CA LYS A 21 -19.74 30.33 -14.46
C LYS A 21 -19.43 30.03 -15.93
N LYS A 22 -20.40 30.32 -16.80
CA LYS A 22 -20.16 30.74 -18.19
C LYS A 22 -20.99 32.01 -18.45
N GLY A 23 -20.29 33.12 -18.69
CA GLY A 23 -20.73 34.21 -19.56
C GLY A 23 -21.80 35.21 -19.09
N GLN A 24 -21.38 36.49 -19.09
CA GLN A 24 -22.14 37.72 -19.41
C GLN A 24 -22.94 38.46 -18.32
N SER A 25 -22.36 39.61 -17.93
CA SER A 25 -22.93 40.96 -17.84
C SER A 25 -24.45 41.14 -17.82
N ALA A 26 -24.98 41.75 -16.75
CA ALA A 26 -25.89 42.90 -16.81
C ALA A 26 -26.13 43.51 -15.40
N THR A 27 -26.54 44.78 -15.43
CA THR A 27 -26.59 45.84 -14.41
C THR A 27 -27.82 45.87 -13.50
N ALA A 28 -27.69 46.63 -12.38
CA ALA A 28 -28.73 47.28 -11.55
C ALA A 28 -29.57 46.33 -10.64
N SER A 29 -30.02 46.65 -9.41
CA SER A 29 -30.21 47.88 -8.64
C SER A 29 -30.43 47.52 -7.14
N LYS A 30 -30.04 48.42 -6.22
CA LYS A 30 -30.53 48.43 -4.80
C LYS A 30 -31.98 48.93 -4.74
N PRO A 31 -32.80 48.54 -3.73
CA PRO A 31 -32.96 49.31 -2.47
C PRO A 31 -33.04 48.40 -1.21
N LYS A 32 -32.37 48.71 -0.08
CA LYS A 32 -32.75 49.56 1.09
C LYS A 32 -33.66 48.89 2.17
N GLN A 33 -33.09 48.87 3.38
CA GLN A 33 -33.69 49.09 4.72
C GLN A 33 -34.45 47.99 5.50
N THR A 34 -33.91 47.74 6.69
CA THR A 34 -34.39 47.10 7.94
C THR A 34 -35.46 47.97 8.66
N PRO A 35 -35.93 47.74 9.94
CA PRO A 35 -35.76 46.64 10.92
C PRO A 35 -37.08 46.21 11.66
N GLY A 36 -37.02 45.25 12.60
CA GLY A 36 -38.02 45.08 13.69
C GLY A 36 -38.12 43.65 14.23
N THR A 37 -37.38 43.29 15.29
CA THR A 37 -37.82 43.13 16.70
C THR A 37 -38.82 42.00 16.98
N GLY A 38 -38.43 41.05 17.83
CA GLY A 38 -39.33 40.08 18.48
C GLY A 38 -38.56 39.08 19.32
N ALA A 39 -38.70 39.16 20.64
CA ALA A 39 -37.97 38.42 21.65
C ALA A 39 -38.56 37.03 21.95
N ALA A 40 -37.68 36.15 22.47
CA ALA A 40 -37.92 35.07 23.43
C ALA A 40 -38.83 33.88 23.04
N ALA A 41 -38.28 32.67 23.07
CA ALA A 41 -38.52 31.69 24.15
C ALA A 41 -37.94 30.30 23.85
N VAL A 42 -37.26 29.78 24.87
CA VAL A 42 -37.00 28.38 25.27
C VAL A 42 -37.75 27.28 24.51
N ALA A 43 -37.00 26.33 23.93
CA ALA A 43 -37.37 24.92 23.88
C ALA A 43 -36.13 24.05 23.65
N VAL A 44 -35.58 23.51 24.74
CA VAL A 44 -34.73 22.32 24.71
C VAL A 44 -35.66 21.15 24.37
N VAL A 45 -35.55 20.60 23.17
CA VAL A 45 -36.15 19.29 22.83
C VAL A 45 -35.08 18.44 22.18
N ALA A 46 -34.84 17.30 22.83
CA ALA A 46 -34.01 16.21 22.36
C ALA A 46 -34.42 15.78 20.95
N ALA A 47 -33.53 15.97 19.97
CA ALA A 47 -33.61 15.24 18.72
C ALA A 47 -32.97 13.87 18.94
N ALA A 48 -33.81 12.86 19.08
CA ALA A 48 -33.44 11.46 19.12
C ALA A 48 -32.56 11.13 17.90
N ALA A 49 -31.42 10.48 18.15
CA ALA A 49 -30.66 9.83 17.10
C ALA A 49 -31.57 8.77 16.46
N GLU A 50 -31.86 8.92 15.17
CA GLU A 50 -32.52 7.86 14.41
C GLU A 50 -31.62 6.60 14.46
N PRO A 51 -32.21 5.42 14.71
CA PRO A 51 -31.45 4.19 14.75
C PRO A 51 -30.87 3.92 13.36
N CYS A 52 -29.54 3.80 13.29
CA CYS A 52 -28.84 3.40 12.07
C CYS A 52 -29.33 2.01 11.64
N ASP A 53 -30.11 1.97 10.57
CA ASP A 53 -30.49 0.76 9.88
C ASP A 53 -29.25 0.20 9.16
N TYR A 54 -28.68 -0.87 9.72
CA TYR A 54 -27.55 -1.61 9.15
C TYR A 54 -28.00 -2.67 8.12
N ALA A 55 -29.29 -2.79 7.80
CA ALA A 55 -29.83 -3.84 6.94
C ALA A 55 -29.99 -3.47 5.46
N SER A 56 -29.80 -2.20 5.06
CA SER A 56 -29.82 -1.80 3.66
C SER A 56 -28.41 -1.80 3.04
N GLY A 57 -28.07 -2.90 2.38
CA GLY A 57 -26.87 -3.05 1.55
C GLY A 57 -26.90 -2.16 0.29
N GLY A 58 -26.76 -0.85 0.46
CA GLY A 58 -26.53 0.07 -0.64
C GLY A 58 -25.06 0.02 -1.07
N ALA A 59 -24.78 -0.52 -2.25
CA ALA A 59 -23.50 -0.31 -2.90
C ALA A 59 -23.26 1.21 -3.05
N ILE A 60 -22.07 1.67 -2.67
CA ILE A 60 -21.62 3.06 -2.81
C ILE A 60 -21.88 3.49 -4.27
N SER A 61 -22.57 4.61 -4.48
CA SER A 61 -22.96 5.01 -5.84
C SER A 61 -21.72 5.38 -6.66
N LYS A 62 -21.81 5.28 -7.99
CA LYS A 62 -20.71 5.64 -8.90
C LYS A 62 -20.31 7.10 -8.70
N GLU A 63 -21.27 8.00 -8.51
CA GLU A 63 -21.03 9.41 -8.22
C GLU A 63 -20.31 9.61 -6.87
N GLU A 64 -20.62 8.77 -5.87
CA GLU A 64 -19.97 8.82 -4.56
C GLU A 64 -18.51 8.30 -4.63
N VAL A 65 -18.22 7.27 -5.43
CA VAL A 65 -16.85 6.83 -5.72
C VAL A 65 -16.07 7.89 -6.48
N GLU A 66 -16.68 8.51 -7.49
CA GLU A 66 -16.07 9.60 -8.27
C GLU A 66 -15.80 10.84 -7.40
N ALA A 67 -16.73 11.22 -6.52
CA ALA A 67 -16.54 12.32 -5.57
C ALA A 67 -15.43 12.04 -4.54
N ARG A 68 -15.28 10.79 -4.08
CA ARG A 68 -14.18 10.36 -3.20
C ARG A 68 -12.83 10.34 -3.92
N GLY A 69 -12.82 10.04 -5.21
CA GLY A 69 -11.61 10.04 -6.06
C GLY A 69 -11.18 11.43 -6.54
N ALA A 70 -12.10 12.38 -6.62
CA ALA A 70 -11.81 13.77 -6.98
C ALA A 70 -11.23 14.60 -5.82
N GLY A 71 -11.44 14.15 -4.57
CA GLY A 71 -11.10 14.88 -3.34
C GLY A 71 -11.84 16.21 -3.19
N THR A 72 -11.78 16.81 -2.00
CA THR A 72 -12.73 17.87 -1.63
C THR A 72 -12.31 19.30 -1.98
N ASP A 73 -11.12 19.51 -2.54
CA ASP A 73 -10.58 20.87 -2.66
C ASP A 73 -9.29 20.93 -3.48
N ASP A 74 -9.42 21.41 -4.72
CA ASP A 74 -8.32 21.94 -5.53
C ASP A 74 -7.95 23.35 -5.01
N HIS A 75 -7.77 23.52 -3.70
CA HIS A 75 -7.45 24.81 -3.08
C HIS A 75 -6.17 25.34 -3.72
N GLY A 76 -6.34 26.16 -4.75
CA GLY A 76 -5.31 26.62 -5.68
C GLY A 76 -3.99 26.83 -4.97
N ASP A 77 -2.96 26.21 -5.54
CA ASP A 77 -1.61 26.02 -5.02
C ASP A 77 -0.83 27.35 -4.92
N THR A 78 -1.41 28.38 -4.28
CA THR A 78 -0.68 29.61 -3.94
C THR A 78 0.19 29.32 -2.72
N TYR A 79 1.45 29.06 -3.03
CA TYR A 79 2.54 28.66 -2.14
C TYR A 79 2.80 29.75 -1.08
N THR A 80 2.25 29.59 0.12
CA THR A 80 2.66 30.35 1.31
C THR A 80 3.23 29.40 2.36
N ARG A 81 4.16 29.87 3.20
CA ARG A 81 4.90 29.03 4.17
C ARG A 81 3.97 28.27 5.14
N ASN A 82 2.85 28.87 5.55
CA ASN A 82 1.84 28.20 6.39
C ASN A 82 1.04 27.13 5.62
N ARG A 83 0.88 27.30 4.30
CA ARG A 83 0.22 26.29 3.44
C ARG A 83 1.13 25.12 3.12
N PHE A 84 2.45 25.32 3.10
CA PHE A 84 3.41 24.22 2.91
C PHE A 84 3.36 23.21 4.06
N ALA A 85 3.46 23.66 5.31
CA ALA A 85 3.43 22.77 6.47
C ALA A 85 2.11 21.99 6.57
N TRP A 86 0.99 22.68 6.33
CA TRP A 86 -0.32 22.04 6.27
C TRP A 86 -0.44 21.04 5.10
N SER A 87 0.13 21.37 3.94
CA SER A 87 0.15 20.47 2.80
C SER A 87 0.95 19.21 3.07
N GLU A 88 2.16 19.31 3.66
CA GLU A 88 2.95 18.11 3.98
C GLU A 88 2.36 17.29 5.13
N TRP A 89 1.68 17.95 6.09
CA TRP A 89 0.85 17.27 7.09
C TRP A 89 -0.25 16.45 6.42
N ARG A 90 -1.02 17.05 5.50
CA ARG A 90 -2.03 16.34 4.72
C ARG A 90 -1.42 15.18 3.93
N VAL A 91 -0.29 15.40 3.26
CA VAL A 91 0.45 14.35 2.53
C VAL A 91 0.78 13.16 3.43
N PHE A 92 1.33 13.38 4.62
CA PHE A 92 1.66 12.31 5.56
C PHE A 92 0.41 11.51 5.98
N PHE A 93 -0.66 12.20 6.40
CA PHE A 93 -1.87 11.54 6.85
C PHE A 93 -2.67 10.87 5.73
N THR A 94 -2.63 11.39 4.50
CA THR A 94 -3.19 10.71 3.33
C THR A 94 -2.47 9.37 3.11
N GLY A 95 -1.15 9.34 3.21
CA GLY A 95 -0.39 8.08 3.15
C GLY A 95 -0.73 7.12 4.29
N LEU A 96 -0.85 7.64 5.53
CA LEU A 96 -1.22 6.84 6.70
C LEU A 96 -2.61 6.22 6.54
N MET A 97 -3.58 7.01 6.07
CA MET A 97 -4.96 6.56 5.80
C MET A 97 -5.02 5.55 4.65
N PHE A 98 -4.14 5.69 3.65
CA PHE A 98 -4.10 4.77 2.52
C PHE A 98 -3.53 3.41 2.91
N LEU A 99 -2.43 3.38 3.69
CA LEU A 99 -1.74 2.14 4.05
C LEU A 99 -2.28 1.46 5.31
N THR A 100 -3.07 2.15 6.13
CA THR A 100 -3.55 1.65 7.42
C THR A 100 -4.99 2.05 7.72
N ARG A 101 -5.60 1.34 8.67
CA ARG A 101 -6.92 1.66 9.23
C ARG A 101 -6.84 2.54 10.48
N LEU A 102 -5.70 3.18 10.73
CA LEU A 102 -5.57 4.11 11.85
C LEU A 102 -6.41 5.37 11.62
N PRO A 103 -7.02 5.93 12.67
CA PRO A 103 -7.74 7.18 12.54
C PRO A 103 -6.79 8.30 12.14
N VAL A 104 -7.23 9.16 11.21
CA VAL A 104 -6.50 10.35 10.79
C VAL A 104 -7.28 11.62 11.16
N PRO A 105 -6.62 12.79 11.26
CA PRO A 105 -7.29 14.06 11.54
C PRO A 105 -8.43 14.35 10.55
N PRO A 106 -9.46 15.11 10.96
CA PRO A 106 -10.54 15.52 10.07
C PRO A 106 -10.00 16.39 8.91
N GLY A 107 -10.61 16.26 7.73
CA GLY A 107 -10.21 17.01 6.52
C GLY A 107 -9.10 16.34 5.70
N ILE A 108 -8.71 15.11 6.02
CA ILE A 108 -7.83 14.28 5.21
C ILE A 108 -8.68 13.36 4.32
N ASP A 109 -8.39 13.33 3.02
CA ASP A 109 -9.10 12.54 2.01
C ASP A 109 -8.15 11.72 1.11
N HIS A 110 -8.72 10.93 0.20
CA HIS A 110 -7.99 10.03 -0.71
C HIS A 110 -7.56 10.70 -2.02
N HIS A 111 -7.46 12.04 -2.03
CA HIS A 111 -7.16 12.79 -3.24
C HIS A 111 -5.81 12.35 -3.86
N PRO A 112 -5.79 11.82 -5.11
CA PRO A 112 -4.61 11.13 -5.63
C PRO A 112 -3.32 11.98 -5.73
N ALA A 113 -3.43 13.31 -5.87
CA ALA A 113 -2.24 14.17 -5.85
C ALA A 113 -1.50 14.13 -4.49
N PHE A 114 -2.24 14.09 -3.38
CA PHE A 114 -1.65 13.96 -2.04
C PHE A 114 -1.16 12.53 -1.82
N LEU A 115 -1.87 11.54 -2.36
CA LEU A 115 -1.45 10.14 -2.30
C LEU A 115 -0.10 9.90 -3.00
N VAL A 116 0.08 10.36 -4.24
CA VAL A 116 1.37 10.21 -4.95
C VAL A 116 2.49 10.95 -4.20
N ARG A 117 2.23 12.17 -3.72
CA ARG A 117 3.20 12.90 -2.89
C ARG A 117 3.54 12.18 -1.59
N SER A 118 2.60 11.40 -1.03
CA SER A 118 2.77 10.67 0.23
C SER A 118 3.68 9.45 0.11
N MET A 119 3.96 9.00 -1.11
CA MET A 119 4.84 7.85 -1.34
C MET A 119 6.24 8.04 -0.78
N MET A 120 6.72 9.29 -0.65
CA MET A 120 7.98 9.56 0.04
C MET A 120 7.98 9.14 1.51
N TRP A 121 6.81 9.01 2.14
CA TRP A 121 6.65 8.54 3.52
C TRP A 121 6.37 7.05 3.63
N PHE A 122 6.19 6.33 2.51
CA PHE A 122 5.84 4.91 2.55
C PHE A 122 6.85 4.04 3.31
N PRO A 123 8.18 4.29 3.24
CA PRO A 123 9.14 3.56 4.06
C PRO A 123 8.95 3.84 5.56
N LEU A 124 8.74 5.09 5.97
CA LEU A 124 8.46 5.43 7.37
C LEU A 124 7.13 4.85 7.86
N LEU A 125 6.07 4.95 7.06
CA LEU A 125 4.77 4.35 7.36
C LEU A 125 4.88 2.81 7.43
N GLY A 126 5.74 2.22 6.60
CA GLY A 126 6.15 0.83 6.70
C GLY A 126 6.79 0.51 8.04
N ALA A 127 7.76 1.30 8.48
CA ALA A 127 8.38 1.11 9.80
C ALA A 127 7.36 1.19 10.95
N ILE A 128 6.34 2.07 10.85
CA ILE A 128 5.24 2.13 11.83
C ILE A 128 4.44 0.82 11.84
N ILE A 129 4.10 0.26 10.66
CA ILE A 129 3.40 -1.03 10.55
C ILE A 129 4.28 -2.17 11.09
N GLY A 130 5.58 -2.17 10.78
CA GLY A 130 6.53 -3.15 11.32
C GLY A 130 6.69 -3.04 12.84
N GLY A 131 6.72 -1.82 13.38
CA GLY A 131 6.72 -1.56 14.82
C GLY A 131 5.45 -2.07 15.49
N TRP A 132 4.29 -1.89 14.87
CA TRP A 132 3.03 -2.48 15.32
C TRP A 132 3.11 -4.01 15.37
N GLY A 133 3.60 -4.63 14.28
CA GLY A 133 3.84 -6.08 14.25
C GLY A 133 4.79 -6.52 15.37
N ALA A 134 5.84 -5.75 15.65
CA ALA A 134 6.84 -6.05 16.67
C ALA A 134 6.25 -6.00 18.09
N VAL A 135 5.37 -5.05 18.38
CA VAL A 135 4.66 -4.97 19.67
C VAL A 135 3.84 -6.24 19.90
N PHE A 136 3.08 -6.67 18.90
CA PHE A 136 2.26 -7.89 19.00
C PHE A 136 3.12 -9.16 19.08
N TYR A 137 4.21 -9.22 18.33
CA TYR A 137 5.17 -10.31 18.41
C TYR A 137 5.75 -10.43 19.83
N ASN A 138 6.26 -9.33 20.39
CA ASN A 138 6.89 -9.32 21.71
C ASN A 138 5.89 -9.64 22.82
N ALA A 139 4.67 -9.09 22.74
CA ALA A 139 3.60 -9.40 23.69
C ALA A 139 3.25 -10.91 23.66
N ALA A 140 3.14 -11.50 22.47
CA ALA A 140 2.91 -12.94 22.34
C ALA A 140 4.12 -13.74 22.84
N ALA A 141 5.35 -13.39 22.45
CA ALA A 141 6.56 -14.08 22.89
C ALA A 141 6.77 -14.04 24.41
N ALA A 142 6.23 -13.02 25.10
CA ALA A 142 6.26 -12.93 26.57
C ALA A 142 5.20 -13.82 27.25
N LEU A 143 4.08 -14.12 26.57
CA LEU A 143 2.98 -14.92 27.12
C LEU A 143 3.17 -16.42 26.90
N TRP A 144 3.73 -16.82 25.75
CA TRP A 144 3.91 -18.23 25.41
C TRP A 144 5.33 -18.72 25.70
N PRO A 145 5.50 -19.88 26.37
CA PRO A 145 6.82 -20.42 26.68
C PRO A 145 7.66 -20.66 25.41
N PRO A 146 9.00 -20.56 25.48
CA PRO A 146 9.89 -20.85 24.35
C PRO A 146 9.67 -22.24 23.71
N ALA A 147 9.18 -23.20 24.50
CA ALA A 147 8.85 -24.56 24.05
C ALA A 147 7.69 -24.62 23.04
N ALA A 148 6.83 -23.60 22.96
CA ALA A 148 5.73 -23.52 21.99
C ALA A 148 6.21 -23.16 20.57
N GLY A 149 7.49 -22.84 20.39
CA GLY A 149 8.07 -22.40 19.13
C GLY A 149 7.69 -20.95 18.79
N SER A 150 8.56 -20.26 18.05
CA SER A 150 8.37 -18.86 17.67
C SER A 150 7.29 -18.64 16.60
N LEU A 151 6.61 -19.70 16.15
CA LEU A 151 5.61 -19.66 15.09
C LEU A 151 4.32 -18.97 15.53
N LEU A 152 3.84 -19.22 16.75
CA LEU A 152 2.61 -18.58 17.25
C LEU A 152 2.78 -17.06 17.41
N PRO A 153 3.84 -16.54 18.05
CA PRO A 153 4.12 -15.09 18.05
C PRO A 153 4.25 -14.50 16.64
N ALA A 154 4.89 -15.20 15.70
CA ALA A 154 4.99 -14.77 14.31
C ALA A 154 3.62 -14.71 13.61
N ALA A 155 2.74 -15.68 13.86
CA ALA A 155 1.38 -15.71 13.33
C ALA A 155 0.52 -14.57 13.89
N ILE A 156 0.58 -14.31 15.20
CA ILE A 156 -0.12 -13.19 15.85
C ILE A 156 0.36 -11.84 15.30
N SER A 157 1.67 -11.67 15.14
CA SER A 157 2.27 -10.48 14.52
C SER A 157 1.82 -10.29 13.07
N THR A 158 1.81 -11.38 12.29
CA THR A 158 1.33 -11.34 10.90
C THR A 158 -0.15 -10.97 10.85
N PHE A 159 -0.99 -11.60 11.67
CA PHE A 159 -2.41 -11.26 11.77
C PHE A 159 -2.62 -9.78 12.15
N SER A 160 -1.86 -9.25 13.10
CA SER A 160 -2.02 -7.87 13.56
C SER A 160 -1.66 -6.85 12.48
N THR A 161 -0.62 -7.12 11.68
CA THR A 161 -0.23 -6.25 10.55
C THR A 161 -1.27 -6.32 9.42
N VAL A 162 -1.76 -7.51 9.08
CA VAL A 162 -2.84 -7.71 8.10
C VAL A 162 -4.12 -7.01 8.54
N TRP A 163 -4.47 -7.08 9.83
CA TRP A 163 -5.63 -6.38 10.38
C TRP A 163 -5.49 -4.85 10.28
N LEU A 164 -4.30 -4.33 10.61
CA LEU A 164 -3.96 -2.92 10.60
C LEU A 164 -3.99 -2.32 9.18
N THR A 165 -3.37 -2.99 8.21
CA THR A 165 -3.33 -2.55 6.80
C THR A 165 -4.64 -2.82 6.10
N GLY A 166 -5.30 -3.89 6.53
CA GLY A 166 -6.57 -4.30 6.03
C GLY A 166 -6.58 -5.24 4.86
N CYS A 167 -5.62 -6.16 4.84
CA CYS A 167 -5.32 -7.01 3.70
C CYS A 167 -4.99 -6.22 2.44
N PHE A 168 -4.59 -4.95 2.54
CA PHE A 168 -4.49 -4.09 1.36
C PHE A 168 -3.49 -4.62 0.31
N HIS A 169 -2.30 -5.02 0.73
CA HIS A 169 -1.31 -5.61 -0.18
C HIS A 169 -1.52 -7.11 -0.38
N GLU A 170 -2.11 -7.79 0.61
CA GLU A 170 -2.50 -9.19 0.52
C GLU A 170 -3.56 -9.44 -0.56
N ASP A 171 -4.50 -8.49 -0.74
CA ASP A 171 -5.49 -8.46 -1.81
C ASP A 171 -4.78 -8.33 -3.17
N GLY A 172 -3.89 -7.34 -3.33
CA GLY A 172 -3.11 -7.19 -4.55
C GLY A 172 -2.22 -8.40 -4.88
N LEU A 173 -1.72 -9.12 -3.87
CA LEU A 173 -1.02 -10.40 -4.04
C LEU A 173 -1.95 -11.49 -4.56
N ALA A 174 -3.16 -11.60 -4.00
CA ALA A 174 -4.18 -12.55 -4.44
C ALA A 174 -4.58 -12.28 -5.89
N ASP A 175 -4.92 -11.03 -6.24
CA ASP A 175 -5.30 -10.62 -7.59
C ASP A 175 -4.16 -10.88 -8.58
N THR A 176 -2.92 -10.60 -8.17
CA THR A 176 -1.73 -10.90 -9.00
C THR A 176 -1.59 -12.41 -9.22
N PHE A 177 -1.73 -13.25 -8.19
CA PHE A 177 -1.63 -14.69 -8.37
C PHE A 177 -2.74 -15.25 -9.26
N ASP A 178 -3.98 -14.80 -9.11
CA ASP A 178 -5.07 -15.21 -10.01
C ASP A 178 -4.88 -14.68 -11.44
N GLY A 179 -4.52 -13.41 -11.59
CA GLY A 179 -4.27 -12.78 -12.87
C GLY A 179 -3.22 -13.54 -13.66
N PHE A 180 -2.02 -13.70 -13.10
CA PHE A 180 -0.91 -14.36 -13.77
C PHE A 180 -1.05 -15.89 -13.84
N GLY A 181 -1.76 -16.51 -12.89
CA GLY A 181 -1.99 -17.95 -12.89
C GLY A 181 -3.08 -18.39 -13.87
N GLY A 182 -4.15 -17.60 -14.01
CA GLY A 182 -5.32 -17.92 -14.84
C GLY A 182 -5.37 -17.25 -16.21
N GLY A 183 -4.58 -16.20 -16.44
CA GLY A 183 -4.56 -15.45 -17.70
C GLY A 183 -3.49 -15.95 -18.68
N TRP A 184 -3.86 -16.05 -19.97
CA TRP A 184 -2.95 -16.49 -21.04
C TRP A 184 -2.37 -15.33 -21.88
N GLY A 185 -2.81 -14.10 -21.58
CA GLY A 185 -2.39 -12.88 -22.26
C GLY A 185 -2.74 -11.64 -21.43
N ARG A 186 -2.14 -10.49 -21.77
CA ARG A 186 -2.26 -9.23 -21.02
C ARG A 186 -3.71 -8.86 -20.69
N SER A 187 -4.60 -8.88 -21.69
CA SER A 187 -6.01 -8.51 -21.51
C SER A 187 -6.75 -9.43 -20.55
N GLN A 188 -6.46 -10.74 -20.59
CA GLN A 188 -7.06 -11.71 -19.68
C GLN A 188 -6.51 -11.57 -18.27
N ILE A 189 -5.20 -11.36 -18.11
CA ILE A 189 -4.56 -11.13 -16.80
C ILE A 189 -5.21 -9.91 -16.13
N LEU A 190 -5.25 -8.77 -16.82
CA LEU A 190 -5.83 -7.54 -16.29
C LEU A 190 -7.33 -7.67 -15.99
N ARG A 191 -8.07 -8.41 -16.82
CA ARG A 191 -9.49 -8.70 -16.55
C ARG A 191 -9.69 -9.55 -15.31
N ILE A 192 -8.86 -10.58 -15.10
CA ILE A 192 -8.93 -11.47 -13.93
C ILE A 192 -8.55 -10.70 -12.66
N MET A 193 -7.51 -9.87 -12.70
CA MET A 193 -7.10 -9.04 -11.54
C MET A 193 -8.19 -8.09 -11.04
N LYS A 194 -9.17 -7.74 -11.88
CA LYS A 194 -10.31 -6.90 -11.48
C LYS A 194 -11.52 -7.70 -11.00
N ASP A 195 -11.50 -9.02 -11.18
CA ASP A 195 -12.58 -9.89 -10.77
C ASP A 195 -12.57 -10.00 -9.24
N SER A 196 -13.69 -9.67 -8.60
CA SER A 196 -13.77 -9.71 -7.13
C SER A 196 -13.84 -11.14 -6.56
N ARG A 197 -13.93 -12.16 -7.42
CA ARG A 197 -13.95 -13.56 -7.00
C ARG A 197 -12.54 -14.09 -6.84
N VAL A 198 -12.32 -14.80 -5.73
CA VAL A 198 -11.06 -15.48 -5.45
C VAL A 198 -11.01 -16.84 -6.17
N GLY A 199 -10.02 -17.01 -7.02
CA GLY A 199 -9.67 -18.26 -7.71
C GLY A 199 -8.70 -19.13 -6.91
N THR A 200 -8.37 -20.30 -7.49
CA THR A 200 -7.48 -21.28 -6.85
C THR A 200 -6.05 -20.76 -6.70
N TYR A 201 -5.55 -19.97 -7.67
CA TYR A 201 -4.20 -19.43 -7.62
C TYR A 201 -4.06 -18.39 -6.51
N ALA A 202 -5.02 -17.48 -6.37
CA ALA A 202 -5.10 -16.55 -5.24
C ALA A 202 -5.16 -17.29 -3.91
N LEU A 203 -6.07 -18.26 -3.77
CA LEU A 203 -6.23 -19.00 -2.51
C LEU A 203 -4.94 -19.72 -2.09
N VAL A 204 -4.39 -20.55 -2.97
CA VAL A 204 -3.21 -21.36 -2.66
C VAL A 204 -1.97 -20.48 -2.53
N GLY A 205 -1.78 -19.52 -3.45
CA GLY A 205 -0.63 -18.62 -3.46
C GLY A 205 -0.57 -17.74 -2.21
N THR A 206 -1.68 -17.11 -1.83
CA THR A 206 -1.73 -16.25 -0.64
C THR A 206 -1.57 -17.07 0.64
N ALA A 207 -2.13 -18.27 0.72
CA ALA A 207 -1.92 -19.17 1.86
C ALA A 207 -0.43 -19.53 2.04
N LEU A 208 0.24 -19.93 0.95
CA LEU A 208 1.67 -20.24 0.95
C LEU A 208 2.52 -19.00 1.27
N ALA A 209 2.14 -17.82 0.77
CA ALA A 209 2.83 -16.57 1.06
C ALA A 209 2.77 -16.20 2.55
N LEU A 210 1.59 -16.29 3.18
CA LEU A 210 1.43 -16.06 4.62
C LEU A 210 2.18 -17.12 5.46
N GLN A 211 2.20 -18.38 5.00
CA GLN A 211 2.98 -19.43 5.64
C GLN A 211 4.49 -19.15 5.58
N LEU A 212 5.01 -18.71 4.43
CA LEU A 212 6.41 -18.32 4.29
C LEU A 212 6.75 -17.10 5.16
N LYS A 213 5.87 -16.10 5.20
CA LYS A 213 6.02 -14.91 6.05
C LYS A 213 6.18 -15.28 7.52
N THR A 214 5.25 -16.07 8.05
CA THR A 214 5.25 -16.52 9.45
C THR A 214 6.43 -17.44 9.77
N SER A 215 6.76 -18.36 8.86
CA SER A 215 7.91 -19.27 9.01
C SER A 215 9.24 -18.52 8.99
N GLY A 216 9.38 -17.50 8.13
CA GLY A 216 10.59 -16.67 8.06
C GLY A 216 10.84 -15.89 9.35
N LEU A 217 9.79 -15.29 9.92
CA LEU A 217 9.87 -14.61 11.23
C LEU A 217 10.24 -15.59 12.36
N ALA A 218 9.63 -16.79 12.37
CA ALA A 218 9.96 -17.82 13.35
C ALA A 218 11.41 -18.33 13.19
N ALA A 219 11.91 -18.43 11.97
CA ALA A 219 13.29 -18.82 11.68
C ALA A 219 14.29 -17.74 12.15
N ILE A 220 13.99 -16.45 11.96
CA ILE A 220 14.80 -15.35 12.53
C ILE A 220 14.84 -15.46 14.06
N ALA A 221 13.70 -15.71 14.70
CA ALA A 221 13.63 -15.85 16.15
C ALA A 221 14.53 -16.96 16.69
N ALA A 222 14.69 -18.05 15.94
CA ALA A 222 15.51 -19.21 16.29
C ALA A 222 17.02 -18.99 16.09
N LEU A 223 17.44 -17.91 15.44
CA LEU A 223 18.86 -17.60 15.29
C LEU A 223 19.50 -17.27 16.66
N PRO A 224 20.82 -17.47 16.82
CA PRO A 224 21.55 -16.96 17.97
C PRO A 224 21.38 -15.45 18.12
N ALA A 225 21.33 -14.95 19.36
CA ALA A 225 21.20 -13.52 19.63
C ALA A 225 22.32 -12.68 18.95
N ALA A 226 23.55 -13.20 18.92
CA ALA A 226 24.68 -12.56 18.25
C ALA A 226 24.53 -12.48 16.72
N ALA A 227 23.74 -13.38 16.12
CA ALA A 227 23.38 -13.35 14.70
C ALA A 227 22.10 -12.53 14.45
N GLY A 228 21.58 -11.85 15.47
CA GLY A 228 20.39 -11.02 15.38
C GLY A 228 19.10 -11.83 15.40
N GLY A 229 19.07 -12.93 16.16
CA GLY A 229 17.86 -13.68 16.50
C GLY A 229 17.16 -13.22 17.76
N GLY A 230 16.25 -14.07 18.28
CA GLY A 230 15.37 -13.73 19.39
C GLY A 230 14.37 -12.63 19.07
N ALA A 231 13.65 -12.16 20.10
CA ALA A 231 12.56 -11.19 19.94
C ALA A 231 13.01 -9.83 19.40
N ALA A 232 14.18 -9.33 19.85
CA ALA A 232 14.76 -8.09 19.33
C ALA A 232 15.14 -8.20 17.84
N GLY A 233 15.67 -9.35 17.43
CA GLY A 233 15.99 -9.65 16.04
C GLY A 233 14.77 -9.63 15.12
N VAL A 234 13.68 -10.25 15.58
CA VAL A 234 12.39 -10.24 14.86
C VAL A 234 11.80 -8.84 14.79
N ALA A 235 11.82 -8.08 15.89
CA ALA A 235 11.32 -6.71 15.91
C ALA A 235 12.07 -5.81 14.91
N ALA A 236 13.41 -5.91 14.89
CA ALA A 236 14.23 -5.17 13.94
C ALA A 236 13.95 -5.60 12.48
N ALA A 237 13.78 -6.90 12.23
CA ALA A 237 13.45 -7.42 10.91
C ALA A 237 12.07 -6.95 10.43
N LEU A 238 11.06 -6.92 11.30
CA LEU A 238 9.72 -6.40 10.98
C LEU A 238 9.81 -4.93 10.55
N VAL A 239 10.47 -4.08 11.35
CA VAL A 239 10.64 -2.65 11.02
C VAL A 239 11.38 -2.46 9.69
N ALA A 240 12.50 -3.16 9.49
CA ALA A 240 13.29 -3.05 8.28
C ALA A 240 12.56 -3.56 7.04
N ALA A 241 11.92 -4.73 7.11
CA ALA A 241 11.25 -5.36 5.97
C ALA A 241 10.00 -4.58 5.57
N HIS A 242 9.19 -4.13 6.53
CA HIS A 242 8.00 -3.34 6.22
C HIS A 242 8.38 -1.99 5.59
N ALA A 243 9.46 -1.35 6.05
CA ALA A 243 9.95 -0.09 5.47
C ALA A 243 10.52 -0.27 4.06
N ALA A 244 11.44 -1.21 3.89
CA ALA A 244 12.17 -1.39 2.64
C ALA A 244 11.30 -2.00 1.52
N SER A 245 10.37 -2.89 1.85
CA SER A 245 9.43 -3.45 0.88
C SER A 245 8.54 -2.39 0.23
N ARG A 246 8.08 -1.39 0.99
CA ARG A 246 7.19 -0.34 0.47
C ARG A 246 7.91 0.65 -0.44
N TRP A 247 9.23 0.78 -0.32
CA TRP A 247 10.05 1.56 -1.25
C TRP A 247 9.98 1.01 -2.69
N THR A 248 9.78 -0.31 -2.86
CA THR A 248 9.68 -0.95 -4.19
C THR A 248 8.60 -0.27 -5.06
N SER A 249 7.44 0.03 -4.48
CA SER A 249 6.32 0.67 -5.18
C SER A 249 6.67 2.06 -5.72
N MET A 250 7.44 2.83 -4.94
CA MET A 250 7.86 4.18 -5.31
C MET A 250 8.81 4.15 -6.52
N VAL A 251 9.76 3.22 -6.52
CA VAL A 251 10.73 3.06 -7.62
C VAL A 251 10.04 2.55 -8.88
N LEU A 252 9.12 1.60 -8.74
CA LEU A 252 8.38 1.05 -9.88
C LEU A 252 7.46 2.09 -10.52
N ILE A 253 6.75 2.88 -9.72
CA ILE A 253 5.91 3.98 -10.24
C ILE A 253 6.77 5.06 -10.92
N TYR A 254 7.97 5.33 -10.41
CA TYR A 254 8.87 6.32 -11.01
C TYR A 254 9.53 5.81 -12.30
N GLY A 255 9.84 4.51 -12.37
CA GLY A 255 10.67 3.93 -13.44
C GLY A 255 9.90 3.14 -14.51
N CYS A 256 8.62 2.82 -14.30
CA CYS A 256 7.79 2.05 -15.23
C CYS A 256 6.52 2.82 -15.60
N ASP A 257 5.93 2.48 -16.75
CA ASP A 257 4.64 3.03 -17.15
C ASP A 257 3.54 2.54 -16.21
N TYR A 258 2.71 3.45 -15.70
CA TYR A 258 1.54 3.08 -14.91
C TYR A 258 0.37 2.79 -15.85
N ILE A 259 -0.19 1.59 -15.76
CA ILE A 259 -1.22 1.12 -16.69
C ILE A 259 -2.50 1.96 -16.49
N GLN A 260 -2.94 2.61 -17.56
CA GLN A 260 -4.23 3.28 -17.65
C GLN A 260 -5.22 2.33 -18.30
N ASP A 261 -6.45 2.36 -17.81
CA ASP A 261 -7.49 1.44 -18.23
C ASP A 261 -8.71 2.23 -18.71
N ASP A 262 -9.04 2.05 -19.98
CA ASP A 262 -10.00 2.91 -20.68
C ASP A 262 -11.44 2.39 -20.66
N GLU A 263 -11.67 1.18 -20.14
CA GLU A 263 -12.96 0.48 -20.29
C GLU A 263 -13.89 0.49 -19.06
N ASP A 264 -13.46 1.02 -17.89
CA ASP A 264 -14.16 0.73 -16.62
C ASP A 264 -14.74 1.92 -15.80
N ALA A 265 -15.66 1.63 -14.88
CA ALA A 265 -16.32 2.62 -14.01
C ALA A 265 -15.39 3.29 -12.97
N LYS A 266 -14.24 2.69 -12.65
CA LYS A 266 -13.20 3.26 -11.75
C LYS A 266 -12.17 4.12 -12.49
N ARG A 267 -12.34 4.34 -13.80
CA ARG A 267 -11.44 5.08 -14.70
C ARG A 267 -11.03 6.45 -14.17
N GLY A 268 -11.95 7.17 -13.51
CA GLY A 268 -11.66 8.47 -12.92
C GLY A 268 -10.48 8.43 -11.96
N MET A 269 -10.51 7.57 -10.93
CA MET A 269 -9.47 7.53 -9.90
C MET A 269 -8.15 6.94 -10.41
N TYR A 270 -8.18 5.85 -11.18
CA TYR A 270 -6.95 5.21 -11.69
C TYR A 270 -6.23 6.08 -12.73
N ASN A 271 -6.96 6.70 -13.67
CA ASN A 271 -6.33 7.58 -14.65
C ASN A 271 -5.83 8.87 -14.00
N TRP A 272 -6.51 9.37 -12.97
CA TRP A 272 -6.03 10.52 -12.22
C TRP A 272 -4.79 10.20 -11.40
N PHE A 273 -4.71 8.99 -10.82
CA PHE A 273 -3.49 8.49 -10.19
C PHE A 273 -2.34 8.39 -11.19
N ALA A 274 -2.58 7.76 -12.35
CA ALA A 274 -1.60 7.63 -13.43
C ALA A 274 -1.06 8.99 -13.88
N GLN A 275 -1.94 9.99 -14.05
CA GLN A 275 -1.56 11.37 -14.36
C GLN A 275 -0.80 12.04 -13.21
N SER A 276 -1.14 11.71 -11.96
CA SER A 276 -0.53 12.29 -10.75
C SER A 276 0.86 11.74 -10.46
N THR A 277 1.29 10.62 -11.08
CA THR A 277 2.64 10.03 -10.92
C THR A 277 3.77 11.06 -11.11
N ARG A 278 3.57 12.05 -11.99
CA ARG A 278 4.47 13.20 -12.19
C ARG A 278 4.79 14.00 -10.91
N LEU A 279 3.95 13.89 -9.88
CA LEU A 279 4.12 14.56 -8.59
C LEU A 279 5.13 13.85 -7.68
N LEU A 280 5.54 12.62 -8.02
CA LEU A 280 6.65 11.93 -7.41
C LEU A 280 7.98 12.47 -7.97
N THR A 281 8.36 13.66 -7.52
CA THR A 281 9.56 14.35 -7.99
C THR A 281 10.84 13.69 -7.47
N ALA A 282 11.98 13.94 -8.14
CA ALA A 282 13.28 13.41 -7.72
C ALA A 282 13.65 13.73 -6.24
N PRO A 283 13.36 14.91 -5.67
CA PRO A 283 13.55 15.15 -4.23
C PRO A 283 12.70 14.25 -3.33
N ARG A 284 11.45 13.97 -3.70
CA ARG A 284 10.57 13.06 -2.95
C ARG A 284 11.07 11.62 -3.03
N LEU A 285 11.51 11.19 -4.22
CA LEU A 285 12.17 9.90 -4.41
C LEU A 285 13.44 9.79 -3.57
N ALA A 286 14.26 10.85 -3.51
CA ALA A 286 15.47 10.88 -2.69
C ALA A 286 15.15 10.77 -1.19
N LEU A 287 14.14 11.49 -0.71
CA LEU A 287 13.70 11.43 0.69
C LEU A 287 13.15 10.05 1.07
N GLY A 288 12.34 9.44 0.22
CA GLY A 288 11.85 8.07 0.44
C GLY A 288 13.00 7.05 0.41
N THR A 289 13.95 7.21 -0.51
CA THR A 289 15.14 6.35 -0.59
C THR A 289 16.03 6.51 0.64
N LEU A 290 16.23 7.73 1.13
CA LEU A 290 16.96 7.99 2.36
C LEU A 290 16.33 7.25 3.55
N GLN A 291 15.00 7.25 3.67
CA GLN A 291 14.31 6.50 4.72
C GLN A 291 14.47 4.98 4.55
N ALA A 292 14.32 4.49 3.32
CA ALA A 292 14.46 3.07 3.00
C ALA A 292 15.88 2.52 3.23
N VAL A 293 16.89 3.39 3.20
CA VAL A 293 18.27 3.07 3.59
C VAL A 293 18.48 3.28 5.10
N ALA A 294 18.09 4.42 5.66
CA ALA A 294 18.38 4.72 7.06
C ALA A 294 17.68 3.73 8.02
N ILE A 295 16.43 3.34 7.75
CA ILE A 295 15.65 2.51 8.68
C ILE A 295 16.25 1.09 8.84
N PRO A 296 16.50 0.30 7.77
CA PRO A 296 17.16 -1.00 7.91
C PRO A 296 18.57 -0.90 8.50
N LEU A 297 19.34 0.14 8.14
CA LEU A 297 20.68 0.36 8.68
C LEU A 297 20.65 0.55 10.20
N LEU A 298 19.75 1.39 10.70
CA LEU A 298 19.59 1.66 12.12
C LEU A 298 19.00 0.47 12.90
N ALA A 299 18.06 -0.26 12.28
CA ALA A 299 17.39 -1.39 12.94
C ALA A 299 18.27 -2.64 13.02
N LEU A 300 19.02 -2.97 11.96
CA LEU A 300 19.70 -4.26 11.80
C LEU A 300 21.24 -4.16 11.83
N GLY A 301 21.80 -2.96 11.74
CA GLY A 301 23.23 -2.75 11.50
C GLY A 301 23.64 -2.99 10.05
N PRO A 302 24.88 -2.59 9.66
CA PRO A 302 25.29 -2.50 8.26
C PRO A 302 25.28 -3.83 7.52
N ALA A 303 25.79 -4.91 8.12
CA ALA A 303 25.91 -6.21 7.46
C ALA A 303 24.54 -6.79 7.06
N ARG A 304 23.57 -6.78 7.98
CA ARG A 304 22.22 -7.29 7.74
C ARG A 304 21.41 -6.34 6.86
N ALA A 305 21.64 -5.03 6.96
CA ALA A 305 21.02 -4.05 6.06
C ALA A 305 21.43 -4.28 4.60
N CYS A 306 22.68 -4.66 4.32
CA CYS A 306 23.10 -5.04 2.96
C CYS A 306 22.28 -6.20 2.38
N VAL A 307 21.92 -7.20 3.20
CA VAL A 307 21.04 -8.31 2.79
C VAL A 307 19.66 -7.78 2.40
N VAL A 308 19.09 -6.87 3.19
CA VAL A 308 17.82 -6.21 2.88
C VAL A 308 17.90 -5.44 1.56
N TYR A 309 18.94 -4.63 1.35
CA TYR A 309 19.09 -3.84 0.12
C TYR A 309 19.26 -4.71 -1.11
N ALA A 310 20.09 -5.75 -1.03
CA ALA A 310 20.28 -6.69 -2.13
C ALA A 310 18.96 -7.37 -2.50
N THR A 311 18.19 -7.82 -1.50
CA THR A 311 16.89 -8.45 -1.69
C THR A 311 15.89 -7.50 -2.33
N VAL A 312 15.75 -6.28 -1.78
CA VAL A 312 14.80 -5.27 -2.28
C VAL A 312 15.17 -4.81 -3.68
N ALA A 313 16.46 -4.61 -3.98
CA ALA A 313 16.92 -4.24 -5.31
C ALA A 313 16.62 -5.35 -6.33
N ALA A 314 16.89 -6.62 -5.98
CA ALA A 314 16.62 -7.76 -6.84
C ALA A 314 15.11 -7.92 -7.12
N VAL A 315 14.27 -7.84 -6.09
CA VAL A 315 12.80 -7.94 -6.24
C VAL A 315 12.26 -6.78 -7.07
N THR A 316 12.71 -5.54 -6.81
CA THR A 316 12.26 -4.36 -7.57
C THR A 316 12.64 -4.50 -9.05
N ALA A 317 13.88 -4.88 -9.36
CA ALA A 317 14.32 -5.07 -10.73
C ALA A 317 13.55 -6.20 -11.44
N ALA A 318 13.38 -7.34 -10.76
CA ALA A 318 12.63 -8.47 -11.29
C ALA A 318 11.17 -8.10 -11.58
N SER A 319 10.49 -7.43 -10.64
CA SER A 319 9.11 -6.98 -10.81
C SER A 319 8.97 -5.94 -11.94
N GLY A 320 9.90 -4.99 -12.05
CA GLY A 320 9.86 -3.99 -13.13
C GLY A 320 10.06 -4.62 -14.51
N LEU A 321 11.06 -5.51 -14.65
CA LEU A 321 11.31 -6.23 -15.89
C LEU A 321 10.14 -7.15 -16.28
N TYR A 322 9.58 -7.86 -15.30
CA TYR A 322 8.48 -8.79 -15.53
C TYR A 322 7.18 -8.06 -15.85
N GLY A 323 6.80 -7.07 -15.03
CA GLY A 323 5.62 -6.23 -15.24
C GLY A 323 5.63 -5.54 -16.60
N ASN A 324 6.75 -4.94 -17.00
CA ASN A 324 6.89 -4.36 -18.34
C ASN A 324 6.75 -5.41 -19.45
N SER A 325 7.31 -6.62 -19.27
CA SER A 325 7.24 -7.66 -20.29
C SER A 325 5.87 -8.30 -20.47
N VAL A 326 5.04 -8.37 -19.42
CA VAL A 326 3.75 -9.08 -19.45
C VAL A 326 2.56 -8.12 -19.46
N LEU A 327 2.61 -7.07 -18.64
CA LEU A 327 1.52 -6.11 -18.48
C LEU A 327 1.74 -4.82 -19.29
N GLY A 328 2.95 -4.61 -19.81
CA GLY A 328 3.35 -3.35 -20.45
C GLY A 328 3.53 -2.19 -19.47
N GLY A 329 3.73 -2.49 -18.18
CA GLY A 329 3.82 -1.48 -17.12
C GLY A 329 3.56 -2.08 -15.72
N VAL A 330 3.12 -1.22 -14.80
CA VAL A 330 2.74 -1.59 -13.44
C VAL A 330 1.34 -1.06 -13.08
N ILE A 331 0.65 -1.76 -12.17
CA ILE A 331 -0.68 -1.40 -11.64
C ILE A 331 -0.71 -1.60 -10.12
N GLY A 332 -1.63 -0.93 -9.41
CA GLY A 332 -1.74 -0.94 -7.95
C GLY A 332 -1.60 -2.33 -7.30
N ASP A 333 -2.38 -3.30 -7.75
CA ASP A 333 -2.40 -4.66 -7.15
C ASP A 333 -1.05 -5.37 -7.34
N TYR A 334 -0.43 -5.20 -8.51
CA TYR A 334 0.90 -5.74 -8.80
C TYR A 334 2.01 -5.09 -7.94
N LEU A 335 1.87 -3.80 -7.62
CA LEU A 335 2.75 -3.12 -6.67
C LEU A 335 2.55 -3.66 -5.25
N GLY A 336 1.30 -3.88 -4.83
CA GLY A 336 0.97 -4.54 -3.57
C GLY A 336 1.58 -5.94 -3.46
N ALA A 337 1.45 -6.75 -4.52
CA ALA A 337 2.09 -8.06 -4.61
C ALA A 337 3.61 -7.97 -4.48
N THR A 338 4.24 -7.01 -5.15
CA THR A 338 5.70 -6.79 -5.07
C THR A 338 6.14 -6.43 -3.65
N ILE A 339 5.35 -5.61 -2.92
CA ILE A 339 5.62 -5.29 -1.52
C ILE A 339 5.59 -6.58 -0.67
N GLN A 340 4.57 -7.42 -0.83
CA GLN A 340 4.45 -8.66 -0.04
C GLN A 340 5.57 -9.65 -0.34
N VAL A 341 5.93 -9.83 -1.62
CA VAL A 341 7.03 -10.69 -2.04
C VAL A 341 8.36 -10.17 -1.49
N ALA A 342 8.61 -8.87 -1.57
CA ALA A 342 9.81 -8.26 -0.98
C ALA A 342 9.88 -8.50 0.53
N GLU A 343 8.77 -8.30 1.26
CA GLU A 343 8.70 -8.49 2.70
C GLU A 343 9.01 -9.95 3.10
N ILE A 344 8.40 -10.93 2.41
CA ILE A 344 8.64 -12.37 2.63
C ILE A 344 10.09 -12.73 2.34
N LEU A 345 10.63 -12.31 1.19
CA LEU A 345 11.99 -12.65 0.80
C LEU A 345 13.03 -12.01 1.71
N ILE A 346 12.76 -10.81 2.26
CA ILE A 346 13.62 -10.22 3.29
C ILE A 346 13.66 -11.12 4.54
N TYR A 347 12.52 -11.66 4.99
CA TYR A 347 12.53 -12.57 6.15
C TYR A 347 13.27 -13.87 5.86
N CYS A 348 13.09 -14.45 4.67
CA CYS A 348 13.86 -15.63 4.25
C CYS A 348 15.36 -15.35 4.16
N ALA A 349 15.75 -14.20 3.61
CA ALA A 349 17.14 -13.82 3.47
C ALA A 349 17.80 -13.51 4.81
N LEU A 350 17.08 -12.88 5.75
CA LEU A 350 17.58 -12.58 7.09
C LEU A 350 17.64 -13.81 8.01
N SER A 351 16.86 -14.85 7.74
CA SER A 351 16.92 -16.12 8.47
C SER A 351 17.98 -17.09 7.94
N ALA A 352 18.48 -16.87 6.72
CA ALA A 352 19.43 -17.75 6.08
C ALA A 352 20.84 -17.67 6.69
N ASP A 353 21.47 -18.84 6.84
CA ASP A 353 22.88 -18.97 7.21
C ASP A 353 23.75 -18.85 5.95
N TRP A 354 24.04 -17.61 5.54
CA TRP A 354 24.82 -17.31 4.34
C TRP A 354 26.24 -17.87 4.37
N ALA A 355 26.81 -18.12 5.56
CA ALA A 355 28.14 -18.72 5.70
C ALA A 355 28.18 -20.15 5.15
N ARG A 356 27.04 -20.87 5.18
CA ARG A 356 26.94 -22.19 4.54
C ARG A 356 27.10 -22.10 3.03
N VAL A 357 26.66 -21.01 2.41
CA VAL A 357 26.63 -20.85 0.95
C VAL A 357 27.95 -20.33 0.40
N THR A 358 28.64 -19.46 1.14
CA THR A 358 29.88 -18.80 0.67
C THR A 358 31.14 -19.64 0.91
N GLY A 359 31.06 -20.74 1.66
CA GLY A 359 32.21 -21.54 2.07
C GLY A 359 32.70 -22.61 1.08
N SER A 360 31.86 -23.10 0.16
CA SER A 360 32.25 -24.10 -0.84
C SER A 360 31.30 -24.15 -2.04
N TRP A 361 31.82 -24.57 -3.20
CA TRP A 361 30.99 -24.81 -4.40
C TRP A 361 29.91 -25.86 -4.17
N ASP A 362 30.19 -26.90 -3.38
CA ASP A 362 29.23 -27.96 -3.05
C ASP A 362 28.00 -27.42 -2.29
N ALA A 363 28.18 -26.36 -1.52
CA ALA A 363 27.08 -25.73 -0.79
C ALA A 363 26.35 -24.65 -1.61
N ALA A 364 27.01 -24.04 -2.60
CA ALA A 364 26.39 -23.09 -3.52
C ALA A 364 25.63 -23.77 -4.68
N ALA A 365 26.08 -24.94 -5.13
CA ALA A 365 25.54 -25.65 -6.28
C ALA A 365 24.03 -25.96 -6.17
N PRO A 366 23.47 -26.40 -5.03
CA PRO A 366 22.03 -26.63 -4.89
C PRO A 366 21.20 -25.35 -5.05
N LEU A 367 21.71 -24.20 -4.61
CA LEU A 367 21.03 -22.91 -4.75
C LEU A 367 21.09 -22.38 -6.18
N LEU A 368 22.22 -22.56 -6.86
CA LEU A 368 22.35 -22.24 -8.28
C LEU A 368 21.48 -23.15 -9.16
N LEU A 369 21.39 -24.44 -8.81
CA LEU A 369 20.49 -25.38 -9.46
C LEU A 369 19.02 -24.98 -9.22
N LEU A 370 18.65 -24.66 -7.97
CA LEU A 370 17.30 -24.19 -7.65
C LEU A 370 16.97 -22.90 -8.41
N ALA A 371 17.90 -21.94 -8.48
CA ALA A 371 17.73 -20.72 -9.25
C ALA A 371 17.56 -21.01 -10.75
N GLY A 372 18.35 -21.95 -11.30
CA GLY A 372 18.22 -22.41 -12.69
C GLY A 372 16.86 -23.08 -12.95
N VAL A 373 16.42 -23.96 -12.06
CA VAL A 373 15.11 -24.64 -12.14
C VAL A 373 13.95 -23.66 -11.99
N ALA A 374 14.05 -22.68 -11.10
CA ALA A 374 13.04 -21.64 -10.93
C ALA A 374 13.00 -20.68 -12.12
N ALA A 375 14.15 -20.40 -12.75
CA ALA A 375 14.22 -19.55 -13.94
C ALA A 375 13.79 -20.28 -15.23
N LEU A 376 13.89 -21.61 -15.27
CA LEU A 376 13.56 -22.42 -16.45
C LEU A 376 12.15 -22.15 -16.99
N PRO A 377 11.07 -22.19 -16.18
CA PRO A 377 9.73 -21.83 -16.66
C PRO A 377 9.64 -20.42 -17.22
N VAL A 378 10.32 -19.44 -16.61
CA VAL A 378 10.31 -18.04 -17.10
C VAL A 378 11.03 -17.91 -18.44
N ILE A 379 12.15 -18.61 -18.61
CA ILE A 379 12.94 -18.63 -19.86
C ILE A 379 12.19 -19.39 -20.95
N TYR A 380 11.55 -20.50 -20.61
CA TYR A 380 10.90 -21.40 -21.57
C TYR A 380 9.50 -20.89 -21.97
N CYS A 381 8.73 -20.31 -21.04
CA CYS A 381 7.44 -19.67 -21.35
C CYS A 381 7.60 -18.42 -22.23
N ARG A 382 8.73 -17.69 -22.13
CA ARG A 382 9.09 -16.62 -23.07
C ARG A 382 9.29 -17.10 -24.52
N ARG A 383 9.49 -18.40 -24.75
CA ARG A 383 9.56 -19.00 -26.10
C ARG A 383 8.27 -19.64 -26.57
N ILE A 384 7.35 -19.98 -25.67
CA ILE A 384 6.06 -20.60 -26.00
C ILE A 384 4.99 -19.54 -26.25
N VAL A 385 5.11 -18.36 -25.63
CA VAL A 385 4.24 -17.22 -25.91
C VAL A 385 4.96 -16.28 -26.88
N ASP A 386 4.72 -16.46 -28.17
CA ASP A 386 4.99 -15.44 -29.17
C ASP A 386 4.09 -14.24 -28.86
N TRP A 387 4.62 -13.26 -28.12
CA TRP A 387 3.93 -11.98 -27.87
C TRP A 387 3.92 -11.08 -29.13
N GLY A 388 4.39 -11.59 -30.27
CA GLY A 388 4.28 -10.96 -31.57
C GLY A 388 3.01 -11.41 -32.30
N ASN A 389 2.12 -10.46 -32.57
CA ASN A 389 0.93 -10.55 -33.43
C ASN A 389 -0.33 -11.19 -32.82
N CYS A 390 -0.88 -10.60 -31.76
CA CYS A 390 -2.33 -10.63 -31.51
C CYS A 390 -2.83 -9.25 -31.10
#